data_AF-A0A938LHY1-F1
#
_entry.id   AF-A0A938LHY1-F1
#
_cell.length_a   1.000
_cell.length_b   1.000
_cell.length_c   1.000
_cell.angle_alpha   90.00
_cell.angle_beta   90.00
_cell.angle_gamma   90.00
#
_symmetry.space_group_name_H-M   'P 1'
#
loop_
_entity.id
_entity.type
_entity.pdbx_description
1 polymer ?
#
loop_
_entity_poly.entity_id
_entity_poly.type
_entity_poly.pdbx_seq_one_letter_code
_entity_poly.pdbx_strand_id
1 'polypeptide(L)'
;MGGFLACCEEDVRDPRIAKLFRFAAFCVLEEVSFTRKDGQYLRWDHRSARRHVRDIARMVRNYFYEMAFVVYELARVLKPGGRIVMVNDKVRYAGEEVPVDLILSDFAESFGLRTGHIWTLPRGKGNSSQQMGAHGRRELRKCVCMWEKPPR
;
A
#
# COMPACT_ATOMS: atom_id res chain seq x y z
N MET A 1 -3.89 20.29 -16.86
CA MET A 1 -2.52 19.77 -16.57
C MET A 1 -2.73 18.41 -15.91
N GLY A 2 -2.54 17.30 -16.64
CA GLY A 2 -2.96 15.96 -16.19
C GLY A 2 -2.00 15.38 -15.16
N GLY A 3 -2.45 15.19 -13.93
CA GLY A 3 -1.69 14.57 -12.84
C GLY A 3 -2.60 14.05 -11.75
N PHE A 4 -2.09 13.18 -10.87
CA PHE A 4 -2.88 12.53 -9.81
C PHE A 4 -3.64 13.54 -8.93
N LEU A 5 -3.01 14.66 -8.57
CA LEU A 5 -3.66 15.72 -7.76
C LEU A 5 -4.79 16.42 -8.53
N ALA A 6 -4.60 16.71 -9.82
CA ALA A 6 -5.65 17.28 -10.67
C ALA A 6 -6.83 16.32 -10.81
N CYS A 7 -6.56 15.01 -10.98
CA CYS A 7 -7.61 13.99 -10.97
C CYS A 7 -8.38 13.95 -9.64
N CYS A 8 -7.68 14.07 -8.50
CA CYS A 8 -8.33 14.18 -7.19
C CYS A 8 -9.20 15.44 -7.04
N GLU A 9 -8.90 16.49 -7.77
CA GLU A 9 -9.59 17.80 -7.71
C GLU A 9 -10.74 17.90 -8.69
N GLU A 10 -10.55 17.41 -9.90
CA GLU A 10 -11.45 17.61 -11.03
C GLU A 10 -12.42 16.42 -11.19
N ASP A 11 -11.97 15.17 -10.94
CA ASP A 11 -12.77 13.96 -11.21
C ASP A 11 -13.49 13.41 -9.97
N VAL A 12 -12.95 13.66 -8.77
CA VAL A 12 -13.48 13.10 -7.51
C VAL A 12 -14.48 14.07 -6.86
N ARG A 13 -15.77 13.81 -7.11
CA ARG A 13 -16.88 14.66 -6.64
C ARG A 13 -17.09 14.68 -5.11
N ASP A 14 -16.75 13.60 -4.38
CA ASP A 14 -16.91 13.58 -2.92
C ASP A 14 -15.67 14.20 -2.24
N PRO A 15 -15.81 15.32 -1.51
CA PRO A 15 -14.68 16.02 -0.92
C PRO A 15 -13.93 15.19 0.13
N ARG A 16 -14.58 14.20 0.76
CA ARG A 16 -13.94 13.29 1.72
C ARG A 16 -13.04 12.29 1.01
N ILE A 17 -13.49 11.76 -0.13
CA ILE A 17 -12.70 10.85 -0.97
C ILE A 17 -11.54 11.63 -1.60
N ALA A 18 -11.79 12.84 -2.10
CA ALA A 18 -10.76 13.71 -2.65
C ALA A 18 -9.69 14.07 -1.59
N LYS A 19 -10.10 14.31 -0.34
CA LYS A 19 -9.16 14.53 0.78
C LYS A 19 -8.33 13.29 1.08
N LEU A 20 -8.95 12.12 1.10
CA LEU A 20 -8.28 10.84 1.33
C LEU A 20 -7.22 10.56 0.26
N PHE A 21 -7.53 10.76 -1.02
CA PHE A 21 -6.54 10.56 -2.09
C PHE A 21 -5.42 11.59 -2.06
N ARG A 22 -5.72 12.85 -1.75
CA ARG A 22 -4.67 13.85 -1.50
C ARG A 22 -3.77 13.43 -0.34
N PHE A 23 -4.34 13.00 0.79
CA PHE A 23 -3.58 12.47 1.92
C PHE A 23 -2.68 11.31 1.49
N ALA A 24 -3.22 10.32 0.78
CA ALA A 24 -2.44 9.19 0.29
C ALA A 24 -1.28 9.62 -0.65
N ALA A 25 -1.49 10.63 -1.49
CA ALA A 25 -0.41 11.21 -2.30
C ALA A 25 0.64 11.96 -1.48
N PHE A 26 0.22 12.73 -0.48
CA PHE A 26 1.16 13.43 0.41
C PHE A 26 1.95 12.46 1.29
N CYS A 27 1.38 11.32 1.69
CA CYS A 27 2.13 10.24 2.35
C CYS A 27 3.29 9.68 1.49
N VAL A 28 3.33 9.90 0.17
CA VAL A 28 4.50 9.56 -0.66
C VAL A 28 5.62 10.61 -0.53
N LEU A 29 5.25 11.85 -0.22
CA LEU A 29 6.14 13.00 -0.23
C LEU A 29 6.79 13.28 1.13
N GLU A 30 6.24 12.72 2.22
CA GLU A 30 6.76 12.88 3.57
C GLU A 30 8.18 12.30 3.71
N GLU A 31 9.07 12.97 4.46
CA GLU A 31 10.44 12.48 4.71
C GLU A 31 10.50 11.13 5.44
N VAL A 32 9.40 10.77 6.10
CA VAL A 32 9.21 9.47 6.77
C VAL A 32 8.73 8.37 5.81
N SER A 33 8.31 8.74 4.61
CA SER A 33 8.02 7.82 3.52
C SER A 33 9.34 7.47 2.87
N PHE A 34 9.92 6.35 3.30
CA PHE A 34 11.18 5.82 2.75
C PHE A 34 11.02 5.24 1.33
N THR A 35 9.98 5.70 0.62
CA THR A 35 9.65 5.36 -0.75
C THR A 35 10.51 6.22 -1.66
N ARG A 36 11.00 5.66 -2.77
CA ARG A 36 11.62 6.52 -3.79
C ARG A 36 10.54 7.48 -4.31
N LYS A 37 10.94 8.71 -4.67
CA LYS A 37 10.06 9.70 -5.34
C LYS A 37 9.61 9.27 -6.75
N ASP A 38 9.57 7.97 -7.03
CA ASP A 38 9.11 7.33 -8.25
C ASP A 38 7.68 6.76 -8.11
N GLY A 39 7.00 7.02 -6.98
CA GLY A 39 5.63 6.60 -6.73
C GLY A 39 5.48 5.16 -6.25
N GLN A 40 6.57 4.47 -5.91
CA GLN A 40 6.51 3.09 -5.40
C GLN A 40 6.61 3.03 -3.87
N TYR A 41 5.55 2.56 -3.21
CA TYR A 41 5.54 2.33 -1.77
C TYR A 41 6.46 1.19 -1.35
N LEU A 42 7.00 1.26 -0.12
CA LEU A 42 7.91 0.24 0.45
C LEU A 42 9.14 -0.04 -0.44
N ARG A 43 9.73 0.98 -1.06
CA ARG A 43 10.95 0.81 -1.87
C ARG A 43 12.18 1.35 -1.18
N TRP A 44 13.02 0.45 -0.67
CA TRP A 44 14.29 0.83 -0.07
C TRP A 44 15.22 1.57 -1.04
N ASP A 45 15.70 2.75 -0.65
CA ASP A 45 16.74 3.44 -1.39
C ASP A 45 18.14 2.96 -0.97
N HIS A 46 18.76 2.14 -1.81
CA HIS A 46 20.14 1.66 -1.62
C HIS A 46 21.20 2.78 -1.62
N ARG A 47 20.86 3.98 -2.13
CA ARG A 47 21.73 5.16 -2.07
C ARG A 47 21.68 5.84 -0.71
N SER A 48 20.70 5.52 0.13
CA SER A 48 20.63 6.06 1.47
C SER A 48 21.78 5.54 2.34
N ALA A 49 22.36 6.41 3.16
CA ALA A 49 23.40 6.04 4.13
C ALA A 49 22.85 5.12 5.25
N ARG A 50 21.53 4.99 5.32
CA ARG A 50 20.81 4.15 6.27
C ARG A 50 20.87 2.72 5.74
N ARG A 51 21.58 1.81 6.42
CA ARG A 51 21.74 0.39 6.02
C ARG A 51 21.38 -0.60 7.13
N HIS A 52 20.88 -0.09 8.26
CA HIS A 52 20.64 -0.92 9.43
C HIS A 52 19.24 -1.54 9.40
N VAL A 53 19.11 -2.75 9.95
CA VAL A 53 17.81 -3.45 10.10
C VAL A 53 16.76 -2.59 10.81
N ARG A 54 17.19 -1.74 11.75
CA ARG A 54 16.32 -0.79 12.45
C ARG A 54 15.64 0.21 11.51
N ASP A 55 16.33 0.65 10.45
CA ASP A 55 15.77 1.58 9.46
C ASP A 55 14.72 0.90 8.57
N ILE A 56 14.95 -0.36 8.20
CA ILE A 56 13.98 -1.17 7.44
C ILE A 56 12.72 -1.40 8.29
N ALA A 57 12.89 -1.81 9.56
CA ALA A 57 11.76 -2.02 10.46
C ALA A 57 10.95 -0.75 10.70
N ARG A 58 11.62 0.41 10.80
CA ARG A 58 10.96 1.72 10.90
C ARG A 58 10.16 2.05 9.64
N MET A 59 10.73 1.82 8.46
CA MET A 59 10.02 2.02 7.19
C MET A 59 8.76 1.15 7.11
N VAL A 60 8.90 -0.15 7.37
CA VAL A 60 7.77 -1.10 7.32
C VAL A 60 6.68 -0.68 8.30
N ARG A 61 7.06 -0.30 9.52
CA ARG A 61 6.12 0.20 10.54
C ARG A 61 5.38 1.44 10.05
N ASN A 62 6.09 2.44 9.54
CA ASN A 62 5.47 3.71 9.11
C ASN A 62 4.51 3.49 7.94
N TYR A 63 4.89 2.65 6.97
CA TYR A 63 4.00 2.28 5.87
C TYR A 63 2.68 1.70 6.37
N PHE A 64 2.72 0.72 7.28
CA PHE A 64 1.49 0.11 7.81
C PHE A 64 0.70 1.08 8.69
N TYR A 65 1.39 1.95 9.42
CA TYR A 65 0.73 3.00 10.20
C TYR A 65 -0.08 3.95 9.30
N GLU A 66 0.52 4.45 8.21
CA GLU A 66 -0.19 5.30 7.23
C GLU A 66 -1.33 4.55 6.54
N MET A 67 -1.10 3.28 6.18
CA MET A 67 -2.13 2.47 5.53
C MET A 67 -3.30 2.16 6.47
N ALA A 68 -3.09 2.04 7.78
CA ALA A 68 -4.19 1.90 8.73
C ALA A 68 -5.15 3.10 8.65
N PHE A 69 -4.64 4.34 8.57
CA PHE A 69 -5.51 5.52 8.39
C PHE A 69 -6.27 5.49 7.06
N VAL A 70 -5.59 5.11 5.97
CA VAL A 70 -6.24 5.03 4.66
C VAL A 70 -7.34 3.98 4.66
N VAL A 71 -7.06 2.77 5.16
CA VAL A 71 -8.05 1.68 5.22
C VAL A 71 -9.21 2.05 6.14
N TYR A 72 -8.95 2.67 7.29
CA TYR A 72 -9.97 3.18 8.19
C TYR A 72 -10.88 4.21 7.49
N GLU A 73 -10.31 5.20 6.82
CA GLU A 73 -11.08 6.23 6.14
C GLU A 73 -11.87 5.65 4.97
N LEU A 74 -11.31 4.70 4.21
CA LEU A 74 -12.05 3.95 3.20
C LEU A 74 -13.25 3.23 3.83
N ALA A 75 -13.04 2.49 4.94
CA ALA A 75 -14.11 1.78 5.63
C ALA A 75 -15.22 2.73 6.12
N ARG A 76 -14.82 3.89 6.66
CA ARG A 76 -15.73 4.92 7.18
C ARG A 76 -16.61 5.50 6.07
N VAL A 77 -16.03 5.90 4.93
CA VAL A 77 -16.76 6.56 3.84
C VAL A 77 -17.54 5.59 2.94
N LEU A 78 -17.14 4.32 2.89
CA LEU A 78 -17.82 3.32 2.07
C LEU A 78 -19.28 3.17 2.50
N LYS A 79 -20.20 3.10 1.54
CA LYS A 79 -21.62 2.84 1.81
C LYS A 79 -21.80 1.36 2.20
N PRO A 80 -22.81 1.01 3.03
CA PRO A 80 -23.15 -0.39 3.30
C PRO A 80 -23.36 -1.19 2.01
N GLY A 81 -22.84 -2.41 1.95
CA GLY A 81 -22.80 -3.26 0.74
C GLY A 81 -21.76 -2.83 -0.30
N GLY A 82 -21.04 -1.73 -0.08
CA GLY A 82 -19.95 -1.28 -0.95
C GLY A 82 -18.71 -2.16 -0.82
N ARG A 83 -17.87 -2.13 -1.86
CA ARG A 83 -16.63 -2.92 -1.94
C ARG A 83 -15.42 -2.01 -2.16
N ILE A 84 -14.31 -2.39 -1.56
CA ILE A 84 -12.98 -1.82 -1.78
C ILE A 84 -12.15 -2.90 -2.47
N VAL A 85 -11.51 -2.55 -3.59
CA VAL A 85 -10.55 -3.41 -4.27
C VAL A 85 -9.19 -2.74 -4.17
N MET A 86 -8.25 -3.37 -3.47
CA MET A 86 -6.91 -2.87 -3.25
C MET A 86 -5.89 -3.79 -3.90
N VAL A 87 -5.11 -3.24 -4.83
CA VAL A 87 -3.99 -3.94 -5.46
C VAL A 87 -2.73 -3.69 -4.64
N ASN A 88 -2.07 -4.75 -4.19
CA ASN A 88 -0.82 -4.66 -3.45
C ASN A 88 0.20 -5.69 -3.94
N ASP A 89 1.48 -5.37 -3.80
CA ASP A 89 2.58 -6.27 -4.12
C ASP A 89 3.18 -6.78 -2.79
N LYS A 90 3.55 -8.07 -2.71
CA LYS A 90 4.41 -8.51 -1.60
C LYS A 90 5.80 -7.88 -1.75
N VAL A 91 6.37 -7.46 -0.63
CA VAL A 91 7.74 -6.91 -0.57
C VAL A 91 8.65 -7.84 0.21
N ARG A 92 9.95 -7.76 -0.07
CA ARG A 92 10.98 -8.58 0.58
C ARG A 92 12.14 -7.71 1.04
N TYR A 93 12.60 -7.90 2.27
CA TYR A 93 13.79 -7.25 2.81
C TYR A 93 14.67 -8.26 3.50
N ALA A 94 15.98 -8.21 3.23
CA ALA A 94 16.96 -9.15 3.80
C ALA A 94 16.58 -10.64 3.64
N GLY A 95 15.84 -10.99 2.60
CA GLY A 95 15.36 -12.37 2.38
C GLY A 95 14.02 -12.70 3.07
N GLU A 96 13.48 -11.81 3.89
CA GLU A 96 12.19 -12.01 4.56
C GLU A 96 11.05 -11.35 3.80
N GLU A 97 9.98 -12.11 3.57
CA GLU A 97 8.77 -11.62 2.90
C GLU A 97 7.85 -10.92 3.91
N VAL A 98 7.31 -9.76 3.52
CA VAL A 98 6.31 -9.03 4.31
C VAL A 98 4.92 -9.36 3.76
N PRO A 99 4.01 -9.93 4.56
CA PRO A 99 2.66 -10.31 4.11
C PRO A 99 1.72 -9.09 4.11
N VAL A 100 1.99 -8.13 3.22
CA VAL A 100 1.25 -6.86 3.11
C VAL A 100 -0.26 -7.08 2.98
N ASP A 101 -0.65 -8.02 2.13
CA ASP A 101 -2.03 -8.43 1.88
C ASP A 101 -2.77 -8.86 3.16
N LEU A 102 -2.13 -9.66 4.00
CA LEU A 102 -2.73 -10.16 5.24
C LEU A 102 -2.84 -9.03 6.29
N ILE A 103 -1.79 -8.24 6.46
CA ILE A 103 -1.77 -7.14 7.43
C ILE A 103 -2.82 -6.08 7.09
N LEU A 104 -2.94 -5.70 5.82
CA LEU A 104 -3.94 -4.73 5.40
C LEU A 104 -5.38 -5.27 5.53
N SER A 105 -5.57 -6.58 5.35
CA SER A 105 -6.87 -7.22 5.53
C SER A 105 -7.25 -7.29 7.02
N ASP A 106 -6.30 -7.55 7.91
CA ASP A 106 -6.49 -7.49 9.36
C ASP A 106 -6.90 -6.08 9.83
N PHE A 107 -6.28 -5.03 9.29
CA PHE A 107 -6.73 -3.66 9.51
C PHE A 107 -8.16 -3.43 8.99
N ALA A 108 -8.46 -3.89 7.78
CA ALA A 108 -9.79 -3.74 7.21
C ALA A 108 -10.88 -4.38 8.09
N GLU A 109 -10.62 -5.59 8.60
CA GLU A 109 -11.51 -6.29 9.53
C GLU A 109 -11.66 -5.56 10.85
N SER A 110 -10.55 -5.08 11.42
CA SER A 110 -10.54 -4.25 12.63
C SER A 110 -11.35 -2.95 12.47
N PHE A 111 -11.54 -2.46 11.25
CA PHE A 111 -12.36 -1.29 10.92
C PHE A 111 -13.78 -1.64 10.45
N GLY A 112 -14.22 -2.88 10.67
CA GLY A 112 -15.60 -3.31 10.42
C GLY A 112 -15.91 -3.67 8.97
N LEU A 113 -14.89 -3.86 8.13
CA LEU A 113 -15.04 -4.51 6.82
C LEU A 113 -14.97 -6.03 6.97
N ARG A 114 -15.36 -6.74 5.92
CA ARG A 114 -15.14 -8.19 5.79
C ARG A 114 -14.17 -8.46 4.67
N THR A 115 -13.16 -9.29 4.92
CA THR A 115 -12.29 -9.79 3.85
C THR A 115 -13.03 -10.82 3.03
N GLY A 116 -13.28 -10.50 1.75
CA GLY A 116 -13.93 -11.43 0.83
C GLY A 116 -12.92 -12.38 0.20
N HIS A 117 -11.99 -11.82 -0.58
CA HIS A 117 -10.97 -12.58 -1.30
C HIS A 117 -9.63 -11.85 -1.32
N ILE A 118 -8.55 -12.62 -1.30
CA ILE A 118 -7.20 -12.17 -1.64
C ILE A 118 -6.79 -12.95 -2.88
N TRP A 119 -6.96 -12.35 -4.05
CA TRP A 119 -6.58 -12.98 -5.31
C TRP A 119 -5.10 -12.82 -5.56
N THR A 120 -4.47 -13.89 -6.02
CA THR A 120 -3.05 -13.89 -6.38
C THR A 120 -2.94 -13.86 -7.88
N LEU A 121 -2.25 -12.86 -8.44
CA LEU A 121 -2.08 -12.77 -9.88
C LEU A 121 -1.18 -13.92 -10.37
N PRO A 122 -1.52 -14.57 -11.50
CA PRO A 122 -0.79 -15.73 -12.01
C PRO A 122 0.61 -15.37 -12.53
N ARG A 123 0.82 -14.10 -12.91
CA ARG A 123 2.14 -13.52 -13.12
C ARG A 123 2.44 -12.58 -11.97
N GLY A 124 3.48 -12.88 -11.23
CA GLY A 124 4.02 -12.02 -10.19
C GLY A 124 4.82 -10.86 -10.77
N LYS A 125 5.44 -10.11 -9.86
CA LYS A 125 6.43 -9.07 -10.20
C LYS A 125 7.81 -9.70 -10.19
N GLY A 126 8.67 -9.28 -11.11
CA GLY A 126 10.11 -9.47 -10.90
C GLY A 126 10.56 -8.71 -9.64
N ASN A 127 11.61 -9.20 -8.98
CA ASN A 127 12.30 -8.44 -7.94
C ASN A 127 12.67 -7.03 -8.44
N SER A 128 12.73 -6.04 -7.54
CA SER A 128 13.30 -4.75 -7.91
C SER A 128 14.71 -4.97 -8.45
N SER A 129 15.12 -4.16 -9.45
CA SER A 129 16.48 -4.23 -10.03
C SER A 129 17.60 -4.16 -8.98
N GLN A 130 17.27 -3.63 -7.80
CA GLN A 130 18.16 -3.46 -6.65
C GLN A 130 18.38 -4.76 -5.86
N GLN A 131 17.41 -5.68 -5.86
CA GLN A 131 17.49 -6.98 -5.17
C GLN A 131 18.07 -8.08 -6.07
N MET A 132 18.00 -7.90 -7.40
CA MET A 132 18.45 -8.88 -8.39
C MET A 132 19.96 -9.19 -8.31
N GLY A 133 20.78 -8.19 -7.97
CA GLY A 133 22.24 -8.36 -7.89
C GLY A 133 22.73 -9.11 -6.63
N ALA A 134 21.99 -9.05 -5.52
CA ALA A 134 22.42 -9.60 -4.23
C ALA A 134 21.73 -10.93 -3.85
N HIS A 135 20.50 -11.17 -4.32
CA HIS A 135 19.69 -12.32 -3.88
C HIS A 135 19.04 -13.10 -5.02
N GLY A 136 19.42 -12.82 -6.28
CA GLY A 136 18.89 -13.49 -7.46
C GLY A 136 17.47 -13.04 -7.85
N ARG A 137 17.00 -13.52 -9.00
CA ARG A 137 15.65 -13.23 -9.52
C ARG A 137 14.67 -14.26 -8.97
N ARG A 138 13.83 -13.85 -8.01
CA ARG A 138 12.67 -14.61 -7.55
C ARG A 138 11.42 -13.81 -7.87
N GLU A 139 10.37 -14.50 -8.30
CA GLU A 139 9.09 -13.87 -8.60
C GLU A 139 8.37 -13.55 -7.27
N LEU A 140 8.01 -12.28 -7.07
CA LEU A 140 7.24 -11.85 -5.92
C LEU A 140 5.75 -11.85 -6.28
N ARG A 141 4.94 -12.38 -5.36
CA ARG A 141 3.49 -12.44 -5.54
C ARG A 141 2.89 -11.04 -5.58
N LYS A 142 2.00 -10.81 -6.54
CA LYS A 142 1.08 -9.67 -6.52
C LYS A 142 -0.29 -10.15 -6.07
N CYS A 143 -0.93 -9.36 -5.22
CA CYS A 143 -2.23 -9.67 -4.66
C CYS A 143 -3.24 -8.55 -4.95
N VAL A 144 -4.51 -8.95 -5.04
CA VAL A 144 -5.65 -8.04 -5.07
C VAL A 144 -6.55 -8.42 -3.92
N CYS A 145 -6.61 -7.56 -2.90
CA CYS A 145 -7.52 -7.71 -1.77
C CYS A 145 -8.88 -7.11 -2.12
N MET A 146 -9.95 -7.82 -1.81
CA MET A 146 -11.31 -7.30 -1.85
C MET A 146 -11.91 -7.31 -0.46
N TRP A 147 -12.32 -6.14 0.01
CA TRP A 147 -13.02 -5.95 1.27
C TRP A 147 -14.42 -5.42 1.02
N GLU A 148 -15.39 -5.85 1.83
CA GLU A 148 -16.78 -5.44 1.73
C GLU A 148 -17.25 -4.83 3.04
N LYS A 149 -17.98 -3.71 2.97
CA LYS A 149 -18.70 -3.21 4.13
C LYS A 149 -20.02 -3.97 4.26
N PRO A 150 -20.29 -4.65 5.38
CA PRO A 150 -21.52 -5.39 5.57
C PRO A 150 -22.77 -4.53 5.25
N PRO A 151 -23.81 -5.13 4.65
CA PRO A 151 -25.11 -4.47 4.60
C PRO A 151 -25.61 -4.20 6.03
N ARG A 152 -26.43 -3.16 6.17
CA ARG A 152 -27.14 -2.89 7.44
C ARG A 152 -28.23 -3.92 7.66
#